data_AF-A0AA38REK4-F1
#
_entry.id   AF-A0AA38REK4-F1
#
_cell.length_a   1.000
_cell.length_b   1.000
_cell.length_c   1.000
_cell.angle_alpha   90.00
_cell.angle_beta   90.00
_cell.angle_gamma   90.00
#
_symmetry.space_group_name_H-M   'P 1'
#
loop_
_entity.id
_entity.type
_entity.pdbx_description
1 polymer ?
#
loop_
_entity_poly.entity_id
_entity_poly.type
_entity_poly.pdbx_seq_one_letter_code
_entity_poly.pdbx_strand_id
1 'polypeptide(L)'
;MDTVVSPHAAFGRGRRRVLGIPDFTARNVLVDRAGKLTGMSGWDLDQTVPLCVGFWRYMAWITRDWDPQIYGWHASIDREDATGKIVGHRHIYEVAMTR
;
A
#
# COMPACT_ATOMS: atom_id res chain seq x y z
N MET A 1 -31.10 13.15 20.10
CA MET A 1 -29.70 13.63 20.19
C MET A 1 -28.84 12.40 20.00
N ASP A 2 -28.48 12.15 18.75
CA ASP A 2 -27.71 10.97 18.37
C ASP A 2 -26.26 11.17 18.78
N THR A 3 -25.82 10.38 19.75
CA THR A 3 -24.43 10.31 20.16
C THR A 3 -23.63 9.74 18.99
N VAL A 4 -22.86 10.60 18.32
CA VAL A 4 -21.77 10.19 17.44
C VAL A 4 -20.79 9.42 18.30
N VAL A 5 -20.88 8.10 18.29
CA VAL A 5 -19.89 7.23 18.90
C VAL A 5 -18.61 7.42 18.09
N SER A 6 -17.68 8.19 18.64
CA SER A 6 -16.34 8.33 18.07
C SER A 6 -15.77 6.90 17.89
N PRO A 7 -15.22 6.54 16.72
CA PRO A 7 -14.77 5.17 16.44
C PRO A 7 -13.72 4.67 17.43
N HIS A 8 -13.12 5.58 18.20
CA HIS A 8 -12.15 5.29 19.25
C HIS A 8 -12.74 4.61 20.50
N ALA A 9 -14.06 4.68 20.73
CA ALA A 9 -14.67 4.14 21.94
C ALA A 9 -14.94 2.62 21.89
N ALA A 10 -14.95 2.01 20.70
CA ALA A 10 -15.32 0.61 20.50
C ALA A 10 -14.13 -0.37 20.46
N PHE A 11 -12.88 0.10 20.44
CA PHE A 11 -11.70 -0.77 20.50
C PHE A 11 -11.41 -1.12 21.96
N GLY A 12 -12.15 -2.12 22.43
CA GLY A 12 -12.15 -2.61 23.80
C GLY A 12 -10.76 -2.91 24.37
N ARG A 13 -10.75 -2.96 25.70
CA ARG A 13 -9.64 -3.22 26.63
C ARG A 13 -8.72 -4.41 26.27
N GLY A 14 -7.98 -4.32 25.18
CA GLY A 14 -6.95 -5.27 24.76
C GLY A 14 -5.57 -4.67 25.03
N ARG A 15 -4.87 -5.18 26.05
CA ARG A 15 -3.57 -4.63 26.52
C ARG A 15 -2.41 -4.79 25.53
N ARG A 16 -2.54 -5.59 24.48
CA ARG A 16 -1.47 -5.81 23.50
C ARG A 16 -1.52 -4.76 22.42
N ARG A 17 -0.45 -3.97 22.37
CA ARG A 17 -0.11 -3.14 21.23
C ARG A 17 1.03 -3.79 20.47
N VAL A 18 1.11 -3.48 19.19
CA VAL A 18 2.15 -3.97 18.29
C VAL A 18 2.78 -2.80 17.57
N LEU A 19 4.00 -2.99 17.09
CA LEU A 19 4.59 -2.05 16.15
C LEU A 19 3.86 -2.19 14.81
N GLY A 20 3.23 -1.10 14.38
CA GLY A 20 2.50 -1.05 13.11
C GLY A 20 3.34 -0.37 12.04
N ILE A 21 3.36 -0.98 10.85
CA ILE A 21 3.91 -0.36 9.64
C ILE A 21 2.84 0.59 9.09
N PRO A 22 3.12 1.90 8.99
CA PRO A 22 2.11 2.87 8.59
C PRO A 22 1.70 2.67 7.11
N ASP A 23 2.68 2.43 6.24
CA ASP A 23 2.46 2.22 4.80
C ASP A 23 2.50 0.72 4.42
N PHE A 24 1.48 -0.02 4.84
CA PHE A 24 1.38 -1.47 4.57
C PHE A 24 0.81 -1.79 3.16
N THR A 25 1.43 -1.21 2.12
CA THR A 25 1.08 -1.36 0.70
C THR A 25 2.06 -2.29 -0.04
N ALA A 26 1.69 -2.74 -1.24
CA ALA A 26 2.51 -3.66 -2.06
C ALA A 26 3.91 -3.11 -2.35
N ARG A 27 4.04 -1.79 -2.46
CA ARG A 27 5.29 -1.06 -2.70
C ARG A 27 6.35 -1.31 -1.61
N ASN A 28 5.93 -1.68 -0.41
CA ASN A 28 6.82 -1.94 0.73
C ASN A 28 7.06 -3.43 0.99
N VAL A 29 6.62 -4.30 0.08
CA VAL A 29 6.79 -5.75 0.16
C VAL A 29 7.86 -6.18 -0.83
N LEU A 30 8.95 -6.77 -0.34
CA LEU A 30 10.05 -7.27 -1.18
C LEU A 30 9.86 -8.75 -1.45
N VAL A 31 9.94 -9.15 -2.72
CA VAL A 31 9.83 -10.55 -3.14
C VAL A 31 11.03 -10.97 -3.98
N ASP A 32 11.40 -12.25 -3.91
CA ASP A 32 12.38 -12.83 -4.84
C ASP A 32 11.75 -13.17 -6.20
N ARG A 33 12.56 -13.72 -7.12
CA ARG A 33 12.11 -14.12 -8.46
C ARG A 33 11.05 -15.23 -8.46
N ALA A 34 10.96 -16.02 -7.39
CA ALA A 34 9.95 -17.06 -7.23
C ALA A 34 8.68 -16.52 -6.54
N GLY A 35 8.63 -15.23 -6.22
CA GLY A 35 7.51 -14.60 -5.52
C GLY A 35 7.53 -14.83 -4.00
N LYS A 36 8.64 -15.32 -3.43
CA LYS A 36 8.77 -15.49 -1.99
C LYS A 36 9.04 -14.14 -1.32
N LEU A 37 8.30 -13.83 -0.26
CA LEU A 37 8.54 -12.66 0.60
C LEU A 37 9.95 -12.73 1.20
N THR A 38 10.77 -11.71 0.93
CA THR A 38 12.15 -11.60 1.43
C THR A 38 12.35 -10.48 2.45
N GLY A 39 11.44 -9.50 2.49
CA GLY A 39 11.54 -8.40 3.44
C GLY A 39 10.43 -7.37 3.32
N MET A 40 10.49 -6.38 4.20
CA MET A 40 9.57 -5.26 4.25
C MET A 40 10.31 -3.94 4.48
N SER A 41 9.93 -2.91 3.73
CA SER A 41 10.43 -1.53 3.85
C SER A 41 9.33 -0.58 4.34
N GLY A 42 9.60 0.73 4.39
CA GLY A 42 8.58 1.73 4.77
C GLY A 42 8.27 1.76 6.26
N TRP A 43 9.30 1.57 7.09
CA TRP A 43 9.22 1.67 8.55
C TRP A 43 9.31 3.11 9.06
N ASP A 44 9.36 4.10 8.18
CA ASP A 44 9.26 5.51 8.54
C ASP A 44 7.88 5.81 9.13
N LEU A 45 7.84 6.61 10.21
CA LEU A 45 6.62 6.98 10.94
C LEU A 45 5.91 5.81 11.63
N ASP A 46 6.63 4.74 11.98
CA ASP A 46 6.09 3.61 12.72
C ASP A 46 5.52 4.01 14.09
N GLN A 47 4.44 3.33 14.49
CA GLN A 47 3.74 3.63 15.74
C GLN A 47 3.32 2.37 16.46
N THR A 48 3.25 2.47 17.80
CA THR A 48 2.67 1.43 18.63
C THR A 48 1.15 1.52 18.59
N VAL A 49 0.51 0.60 17.86
CA VAL A 49 -0.93 0.62 17.55
C VAL A 49 -1.67 -0.59 18.13
N PRO A 50 -3.01 -0.54 18.26
CA PRO A 50 -3.81 -1.72 18.57
C PRO A 50 -3.64 -2.85 17.54
N LEU A 51 -3.87 -4.09 17.95
CA LEU A 51 -3.72 -5.27 17.08
C LEU A 51 -4.48 -5.17 15.75
N CYS A 52 -5.71 -4.66 15.79
CA CYS A 52 -6.57 -4.48 14.60
C CYS A 52 -6.02 -3.48 13.57
N VAL A 53 -5.16 -2.55 13.99
CA VAL A 53 -4.56 -1.53 13.12
C VAL A 53 -3.18 -1.95 12.62
N GLY A 54 -2.45 -2.75 13.40
CA GLY A 54 -1.17 -3.32 13.01
C GLY A 54 -1.34 -4.72 12.43
N PHE A 55 -1.02 -5.74 13.23
CA PHE A 55 -0.88 -7.13 12.79
C PHE A 55 -2.13 -7.74 12.13
N TRP A 56 -3.34 -7.36 12.53
CA TRP A 56 -4.59 -7.87 11.95
C TRP A 56 -5.20 -6.97 10.87
N ARG A 57 -4.53 -5.86 10.50
CA ARG A 57 -5.03 -4.99 9.45
C ARG A 57 -5.09 -5.74 8.12
N TYR A 58 -6.15 -5.48 7.36
CA TYR A 58 -6.25 -5.96 5.98
C TYR A 58 -5.09 -5.41 5.15
N MET A 59 -4.30 -6.30 4.55
CA MET A 59 -3.09 -5.87 3.87
C MET A 59 -3.45 -5.23 2.53
N ALA A 60 -2.98 -4.00 2.28
CA ALA A 60 -3.40 -3.22 1.11
C ALA A 60 -2.82 -3.73 -0.22
N TRP A 61 -1.90 -4.69 -0.20
CA TRP A 61 -1.39 -5.35 -1.41
C TRP A 61 -2.33 -6.44 -1.95
N ILE A 62 -3.36 -6.83 -1.21
CA ILE A 62 -4.42 -7.71 -1.69
C ILE A 62 -5.45 -6.91 -2.52
N THR A 63 -5.57 -5.60 -2.26
CA THR A 63 -6.35 -4.68 -3.08
C THR A 63 -5.56 -4.23 -4.31
N ARG A 64 -6.27 -3.75 -5.36
CA ARG A 64 -5.64 -3.19 -6.56
C ARG A 64 -4.64 -2.10 -6.15
N ASP A 65 -3.40 -2.20 -6.61
CA ASP A 65 -2.43 -1.15 -6.41
C ASP A 65 -2.91 0.13 -7.12
N TRP A 66 -2.81 1.27 -6.43
CA TRP A 66 -3.39 2.55 -6.88
C TRP A 66 -4.89 2.45 -7.22
N ASP A 67 -5.68 1.75 -6.41
CA ASP A 67 -7.13 1.65 -6.62
C ASP A 67 -7.76 3.04 -6.85
N PRO A 68 -8.29 3.31 -8.06
CA PRO A 68 -8.82 4.62 -8.40
C PRO A 68 -9.99 5.04 -7.50
N GLN A 69 -10.74 4.07 -6.95
CA GLN A 69 -11.81 4.33 -6.00
C GLN A 69 -11.28 4.74 -4.62
N ILE A 70 -10.14 4.18 -4.18
CA ILE A 70 -9.52 4.53 -2.89
C ILE A 70 -8.93 5.93 -2.95
N TYR A 71 -8.27 6.28 -4.05
CA TYR A 71 -7.58 7.55 -4.15
C TYR A 71 -8.45 8.68 -4.74
N GLY A 72 -9.68 8.38 -5.20
CA GLY A 72 -10.57 9.35 -5.85
C GLY A 72 -10.16 9.72 -7.29
N TRP A 73 -9.44 8.83 -7.96
CA TRP A 73 -8.97 9.04 -9.33
C TRP A 73 -10.10 8.55 -10.24
N HIS A 74 -10.85 9.47 -10.83
CA HIS A 74 -11.94 9.09 -11.74
C HIS A 74 -11.42 8.26 -12.92
N ALA A 75 -12.19 7.24 -13.30
CA ALA A 75 -11.91 6.31 -14.41
C ALA A 75 -11.84 6.97 -15.80
N SER A 76 -12.12 8.27 -15.91
CA SER A 76 -12.10 9.04 -17.16
C SER A 76 -10.69 9.44 -17.63
N ILE A 77 -9.64 8.89 -17.02
CA ILE A 77 -8.26 9.19 -17.39
C ILE A 77 -7.59 7.86 -17.74
N ASP A 78 -7.48 7.58 -19.05
CA ASP A 78 -6.65 6.51 -19.59
C ASP A 78 -5.20 6.77 -19.18
N ARG A 79 -4.75 6.14 -18.09
CA ARG A 79 -3.40 6.31 -17.52
C ARG A 79 -2.50 5.11 -17.69
N GLU A 80 -3.07 3.93 -17.95
CA GLU A 80 -2.26 2.76 -18.31
C GLU A 80 -1.95 2.85 -19.80
N ASP A 81 -0.67 3.06 -20.11
CA ASP A 81 -0.22 3.01 -21.49
C ASP A 81 -0.42 1.60 -22.04
N ALA A 82 -1.01 1.50 -23.23
CA ALA A 82 -1.12 0.23 -23.93
C ALA A 82 0.26 -0.43 -24.06
N THR A 83 0.32 -1.76 -24.04
CA THR A 83 1.56 -2.54 -24.03
C THR A 83 2.56 -2.10 -25.11
N GLY A 84 2.08 -1.68 -26.30
CA GLY A 84 2.92 -1.15 -27.37
C GLY A 84 3.65 0.17 -27.04
N LYS A 85 3.04 1.06 -26.24
CA LYS A 85 3.69 2.29 -25.76
C LYS A 85 4.75 2.00 -24.70
N ILE A 86 4.56 0.98 -23.86
CA ILE A 86 5.54 0.59 -22.83
C ILE A 86 6.87 0.14 -23.49
N VAL A 87 6.80 -0.55 -24.63
CA VAL A 87 8.00 -0.94 -25.41
C VAL A 87 8.77 0.28 -25.92
N GLY A 88 8.06 1.34 -26.33
CA GLY A 88 8.68 2.60 -26.73
C GLY A 88 9.41 3.30 -25.58
N HIS A 89 8.81 3.34 -24.39
CA HIS A 89 9.45 3.89 -23.20
C HIS A 89 10.75 3.15 -22.85
N ARG A 90 10.75 1.82 -22.96
CA ARG A 90 11.94 1.01 -22.69
C ARG A 90 13.15 1.45 -23.51
N HIS A 91 12.95 1.68 -24.81
CA HIS A 91 14.02 2.14 -25.69
C HIS A 91 14.55 3.53 -25.30
N ILE A 92 13.66 4.45 -24.91
CA ILE A 92 14.04 5.80 -24.45
C ILE A 92 14.92 5.71 -23.18
N TYR A 93 14.52 4.88 -22.21
CA TYR A 93 15.29 4.70 -20.98
C TYR A 93 16.63 3.98 -21.21
N GLU A 94 16.66 2.98 -22.10
CA GLU A 94 17.91 2.31 -22.48
C GLU A 94 18.91 3.29 -23.10
N VAL A 95 18.45 4.17 -24.00
CA VAL A 95 19.30 5.21 -24.58
C VAL A 95 19.76 6.24 -23.54
N ALA A 96 18.87 6.65 -22.63
CA ALA A 96 19.17 7.65 -21.61
C ALA A 96 20.13 7.13 -20.51
N MET A 97 20.05 5.84 -20.16
CA MET A 97 20.87 5.22 -19.11
C MET A 97 22.22 4.66 -19.60
N THR A 98 22.48 4.69 -20.91
CA THR A 98 23.75 4.24 -21.52
C THR A 98 24.71 5.42 -21.82
N ARG A 99 24.49 6.58 -21.17
CA ARG A 99 25.44 7.72 -21.14
C ARG A 99 26.18 7.74 -19.83
#